data_AF-A0A6G9ND22-F1
#
_entry.id   AF-A0A6G9ND22-F1
#
_cell.length_a   1.000
_cell.length_b   1.000
_cell.length_c   1.000
_cell.angle_alpha   90.00
_cell.angle_beta   90.00
_cell.angle_gamma   90.00
#
_symmetry.space_group_name_H-M   'P 1'
#
loop_
_entity.id
_entity.type
_entity.pdbx_description
1 polymer ?
#
loop_
_entity_poly.entity_id
_entity_poly.type
_entity_poly.pdbx_seq_one_letter_code
_entity_poly.pdbx_strand_id
1 'polypeptide(L)'
;MPAPLPPVVAALAERLGARAGSGGRAVFRQSGTLRGLGAARWMRFTAEQWIASDAPAFRWRARVGPLGLVHVEDSLVGGETVSGARALGLVPLARAHPSRELVEGQLQRYLAELPWNPDAMLSNPALRWEEKGAGVLAVSAQAAGVEAEVELHCGEDGLPARTFALRPAREGKGYVRRGWHGAFADYREAHGRMIPHAGRVAWDYEGERFEVWRGRIEDWRPGR
;
A
#
# COMPACT_ATOMS: atom_id res chain seq x y z
N MET A 1 -3.36 5.10 27.37
CA MET A 1 -2.22 5.65 26.60
C MET A 1 -1.88 4.64 25.51
N PRO A 2 -1.61 5.06 24.26
CA PRO A 2 -1.08 4.14 23.26
C PRO A 2 0.24 3.53 23.77
N ALA A 3 0.53 2.29 23.38
CA ALA A 3 1.79 1.66 23.73
C ALA A 3 2.95 2.51 23.17
N PRO A 4 4.09 2.62 23.89
CA PRO A 4 5.25 3.34 23.39
C PRO A 4 5.72 2.71 22.07
N LEU A 5 6.07 3.55 21.09
CA LEU A 5 6.60 3.12 19.80
C LEU A 5 7.90 2.33 20.03
N PRO A 6 8.08 1.13 19.46
CA PRO A 6 9.33 0.38 19.62
C PRO A 6 10.54 1.21 19.14
N PRO A 7 11.69 1.19 19.85
CA PRO A 7 12.85 2.00 19.49
C PRO A 7 13.32 1.80 18.04
N VAL A 8 13.27 0.57 17.53
CA VAL A 8 13.62 0.26 16.13
C VAL A 8 12.69 0.96 15.13
N VAL A 9 11.41 1.11 15.44
CA VAL A 9 10.44 1.80 14.59
C VAL A 9 10.65 3.31 14.66
N ALA A 10 10.97 3.85 15.84
CA ALA A 10 11.34 5.26 15.99
C ALA A 10 12.60 5.60 15.18
N ALA A 11 13.64 4.76 15.24
CA ALA A 11 14.86 4.92 14.47
C ALA A 11 14.62 4.79 12.95
N LEU A 12 13.73 3.88 12.54
CA LEU A 12 13.31 3.76 11.14
C LEU A 12 12.57 5.02 10.67
N ALA A 13 11.63 5.52 11.46
CA ALA A 13 10.89 6.73 11.14
C ALA A 13 11.83 7.95 11.00
N GLU A 14 12.80 8.09 11.90
CA GLU A 14 13.85 9.12 11.82
C GLU A 14 14.68 8.97 10.54
N ARG A 15 15.13 7.76 10.22
CA ARG A 15 15.87 7.45 8.98
C ARG A 15 15.08 7.80 7.72
N LEU A 16 13.76 7.62 7.75
CA LEU A 16 12.87 7.98 6.65
C LEU A 16 12.51 9.48 6.62
N GLY A 17 12.99 10.29 7.57
CA GLY A 17 12.67 11.71 7.67
C GLY A 17 11.22 11.99 8.07
N ALA A 18 10.58 11.04 8.77
CA ALA A 18 9.22 11.18 9.25
C ALA A 18 9.07 12.39 10.19
N ARG A 19 7.93 13.08 10.11
CA ARG A 19 7.57 14.16 11.04
C ARG A 19 6.28 13.85 11.78
N ALA A 20 6.27 14.10 13.08
CA ALA A 20 5.08 13.98 13.92
C ALA A 20 4.16 15.20 13.77
N GLY A 21 2.86 15.00 14.02
CA GLY A 21 1.90 16.10 14.26
C GLY A 21 1.35 16.79 13.00
N SER A 22 1.64 16.29 11.80
CA SER A 22 0.96 16.73 10.58
C SER A 22 -0.32 15.90 10.38
N GLY A 23 -1.47 16.42 10.79
CA GLY A 23 -2.79 15.91 10.39
C GLY A 23 -3.02 16.09 8.88
N GLY A 24 -2.24 15.39 8.07
CA GLY A 24 -2.14 15.53 6.63
C GLY A 24 -2.01 14.17 5.94
N ARG A 25 -1.49 14.19 4.72
CA ARG A 25 -1.38 13.00 3.87
C ARG A 25 -0.15 13.07 2.98
N ALA A 26 0.43 11.95 2.59
CA ALA A 26 1.28 11.91 1.41
C ALA A 26 0.38 11.98 0.16
N VAL A 27 0.77 12.76 -0.85
CA VAL A 27 0.12 12.79 -2.17
C VAL A 27 1.19 12.52 -3.22
N PHE A 28 0.91 11.59 -4.14
CA PHE A 28 1.89 11.24 -5.17
C PHE A 28 1.24 10.79 -6.48
N ARG A 29 1.99 10.98 -7.57
CA ARG A 29 1.66 10.51 -8.91
C ARG A 29 2.51 9.31 -9.25
N GLN A 30 1.91 8.35 -9.94
CA GLN A 30 2.57 7.12 -10.34
C GLN A 30 2.42 6.87 -11.83
N SER A 31 3.42 6.22 -12.41
CA SER A 31 3.31 5.58 -13.72
C SER A 31 3.81 4.14 -13.64
N GLY A 32 3.35 3.27 -14.54
CA GLY A 32 3.83 1.90 -14.55
C GLY A 32 3.03 0.95 -15.41
N THR A 33 3.11 -0.33 -15.05
CA THR A 33 2.35 -1.40 -15.69
C THR A 33 1.71 -2.31 -14.66
N LEU A 34 0.52 -2.81 -14.96
CA LEU A 34 -0.19 -3.79 -14.14
C LEU A 34 -0.85 -4.87 -15.01
N ARG A 35 -1.18 -6.00 -14.39
CA ARG A 35 -1.97 -7.08 -14.98
C ARG A 35 -2.78 -7.80 -13.91
N GLY A 36 -3.86 -8.46 -14.32
CA GLY A 36 -4.61 -9.35 -13.43
C GLY A 36 -3.77 -10.56 -13.00
N LEU A 37 -4.10 -11.14 -11.86
CA LEU A 37 -3.54 -12.43 -11.44
C LEU A 37 -3.86 -13.50 -12.51
N GLY A 38 -2.86 -14.27 -12.94
CA GLY A 38 -2.98 -15.24 -14.03
C GLY A 38 -3.07 -14.64 -15.45
N ALA A 39 -3.13 -13.31 -15.61
CA ALA A 39 -3.18 -12.69 -16.93
C ALA A 39 -1.78 -12.59 -17.55
N ALA A 40 -1.64 -12.90 -18.84
CA ALA A 40 -0.36 -12.73 -19.55
C ALA A 40 -0.05 -11.25 -19.85
N ARG A 41 -1.07 -10.48 -20.26
CA ARG A 41 -0.88 -9.13 -20.83
C ARG A 41 -0.72 -8.06 -19.75
N TRP A 42 0.38 -7.31 -19.84
CA TRP A 42 0.58 -6.07 -19.09
C TRP A 42 -0.11 -4.88 -19.75
N MET A 43 -0.68 -4.00 -18.93
CA MET A 43 -1.27 -2.74 -19.34
C MET A 43 -0.57 -1.58 -18.64
N ARG A 44 -0.30 -0.51 -19.38
CA ARG A 44 0.23 0.73 -18.80
C ARG A 44 -0.83 1.41 -17.94
N PHE A 45 -0.38 2.08 -16.88
CA PHE A 45 -1.22 2.94 -16.08
C PHE A 45 -0.52 4.24 -15.69
N THR A 46 -1.33 5.25 -15.37
CA THR A 46 -0.93 6.42 -14.58
C THR A 46 -1.91 6.55 -13.42
N ALA A 47 -1.45 6.93 -12.24
CA ALA A 47 -2.31 7.06 -11.07
C ALA A 47 -2.00 8.29 -10.23
N GLU A 48 -2.99 8.71 -9.48
CA GLU A 48 -2.87 9.65 -8.36
C GLU A 48 -3.28 8.92 -7.08
N GLN A 49 -2.49 9.10 -6.04
CA GLN A 49 -2.74 8.50 -4.74
C GLN A 49 -2.56 9.50 -3.61
N TRP A 50 -3.33 9.32 -2.56
CA TRP A 50 -2.97 9.85 -1.25
C TRP A 50 -3.07 8.79 -0.16
N ILE A 51 -2.23 8.92 0.88
CA ILE A 51 -2.20 8.08 2.08
C ILE A 51 -2.25 9.01 3.29
N ALA A 52 -3.21 8.83 4.19
CA ALA A 52 -3.33 9.63 5.41
C ALA A 52 -2.20 9.34 6.40
N SER A 53 -1.80 10.35 7.18
CA SER A 53 -0.75 10.22 8.18
C SER A 53 -1.29 9.89 9.58
N ASP A 54 -2.59 10.06 9.83
CA ASP A 54 -3.21 9.97 11.15
C ASP A 54 -4.27 8.87 11.26
N ALA A 55 -4.60 8.20 10.16
CA ALA A 55 -5.60 7.15 10.11
C ALA A 55 -5.26 6.11 9.03
N PRO A 56 -5.74 4.85 9.15
CA PRO A 56 -5.61 3.83 8.12
C PRO A 56 -6.51 4.15 6.93
N ALA A 57 -6.11 5.15 6.15
CA ALA A 57 -6.89 5.66 5.04
C ALA A 57 -6.03 6.02 3.83
N PHE A 58 -6.53 5.69 2.65
CA PHE A 58 -5.90 6.04 1.38
C PHE A 58 -6.95 6.06 0.26
N ARG A 59 -6.59 6.68 -0.86
CA ARG A 59 -7.32 6.54 -2.12
C ARG A 59 -6.34 6.54 -3.28
N TRP A 60 -6.48 5.55 -4.14
CA TRP A 60 -5.74 5.38 -5.37
C TRP A 60 -6.69 5.43 -6.56
N ARG A 61 -6.39 6.30 -7.54
CA ARG A 61 -7.15 6.44 -8.77
C ARG A 61 -6.23 6.29 -9.96
N ALA A 62 -6.50 5.32 -10.81
CA ALA A 62 -5.68 5.04 -11.98
C ALA A 62 -6.46 5.13 -13.28
N ARG A 63 -5.73 5.50 -14.33
CA ARG A 63 -6.10 5.35 -15.73
C ARG A 63 -5.24 4.24 -16.32
N VAL A 64 -5.88 3.22 -16.90
CA VAL A 64 -5.27 1.96 -17.34
C VAL A 64 -5.59 1.72 -18.82
N GLY A 65 -4.64 1.12 -19.53
CA GLY A 65 -4.80 0.70 -20.91
C GLY A 65 -4.51 1.81 -21.93
N PRO A 66 -4.69 1.53 -23.23
CA PRO A 66 -4.47 2.50 -24.29
C PRO A 66 -5.31 3.76 -24.03
N LEU A 67 -4.69 4.94 -24.14
CA LEU A 67 -5.32 6.25 -23.90
C LEU A 67 -5.93 6.44 -22.49
N GLY A 68 -5.67 5.53 -21.54
CA GLY A 68 -6.17 5.65 -20.17
C GLY A 68 -7.68 5.49 -20.02
N LEU A 69 -8.31 4.73 -20.91
CA LEU A 69 -9.78 4.60 -20.98
C LEU A 69 -10.38 3.78 -19.83
N VAL A 70 -9.61 2.96 -19.13
CA VAL A 70 -10.10 2.23 -17.96
C VAL A 70 -9.73 2.97 -16.69
N HIS A 71 -10.73 3.41 -15.94
CA HIS A 71 -10.57 4.10 -14.66
C HIS A 71 -10.71 3.09 -13.53
N VAL A 72 -9.71 2.98 -12.66
CA VAL A 72 -9.74 2.10 -11.50
C VAL A 72 -9.66 2.95 -10.23
N GLU A 73 -10.48 2.62 -9.24
CA GLU A 73 -10.42 3.24 -7.92
C GLU A 73 -10.37 2.15 -6.84
N ASP A 74 -9.37 2.29 -5.97
CA ASP A 74 -9.23 1.55 -4.73
C ASP A 74 -9.11 2.54 -3.57
N SER A 75 -9.87 2.33 -2.50
CA SER A 75 -9.77 3.18 -1.32
C SER A 75 -10.16 2.45 -0.05
N LEU A 76 -9.64 2.95 1.06
CA LEU A 76 -10.12 2.72 2.42
C LEU A 76 -10.24 4.10 3.08
N VAL A 77 -11.44 4.52 3.47
CA VAL A 77 -11.67 5.82 4.12
C VAL A 77 -12.75 5.65 5.17
N GLY A 78 -12.45 5.97 6.44
CA GLY A 78 -13.42 5.84 7.52
C GLY A 78 -13.96 4.41 7.74
N GLY A 79 -13.19 3.38 7.34
CA GLY A 79 -13.62 1.98 7.36
C GLY A 79 -14.43 1.53 6.14
N GLU A 80 -14.78 2.44 5.24
CA GLU A 80 -15.44 2.10 3.97
C GLU A 80 -14.42 1.77 2.89
N THR A 81 -14.73 0.77 2.06
CA THR A 81 -13.87 0.36 0.96
C THR A 81 -14.52 0.57 -0.39
N VAL A 82 -13.71 1.05 -1.34
CA VAL A 82 -14.03 1.02 -2.76
C VAL A 82 -12.98 0.13 -3.43
N SER A 83 -13.44 -0.75 -4.32
CA SER A 83 -12.58 -1.41 -5.29
C SER A 83 -13.40 -1.65 -6.55
N GLY A 84 -13.01 -1.03 -7.66
CA GLY A 84 -13.74 -1.16 -8.90
C GLY A 84 -13.07 -0.50 -10.11
N ALA A 85 -13.53 -0.90 -11.28
CA ALA A 85 -13.08 -0.41 -12.57
C ALA A 85 -14.28 0.09 -13.41
N ARG A 86 -14.07 1.16 -14.18
CA ARG A 86 -15.04 1.74 -15.11
C ARG A 86 -14.39 2.01 -16.47
N ALA A 87 -15.06 1.67 -17.57
CA ALA A 87 -14.66 2.10 -18.91
C ALA A 87 -15.12 3.55 -19.14
N LEU A 88 -14.24 4.35 -19.74
CA LEU A 88 -14.40 5.79 -19.99
C LEU A 88 -14.75 6.60 -18.72
N GLY A 89 -14.51 6.03 -17.54
CA GLY A 89 -14.94 6.60 -16.25
C GLY A 89 -16.44 6.50 -15.97
N LEU A 90 -17.25 6.00 -16.91
CA LEU A 90 -18.71 6.05 -16.85
C LEU A 90 -19.33 4.65 -16.69
N VAL A 91 -18.89 3.68 -17.49
CA VAL A 91 -19.50 2.35 -17.58
C VAL A 91 -18.82 1.38 -16.59
N PRO A 92 -19.51 0.84 -15.57
CA PRO A 92 -18.90 -0.11 -14.63
C PRO A 92 -18.41 -1.38 -15.35
N LEU A 93 -17.14 -1.73 -15.17
CA LEU A 93 -16.55 -2.99 -15.64
C LEU A 93 -16.46 -4.03 -14.53
N ALA A 94 -16.14 -3.58 -13.32
CA ALA A 94 -16.05 -4.42 -12.14
C ALA A 94 -16.31 -3.57 -10.89
N ARG A 95 -16.98 -4.15 -9.89
CA ARG A 95 -17.10 -3.57 -8.56
C ARG A 95 -17.09 -4.69 -7.53
N ALA A 96 -16.15 -4.65 -6.60
CA ALA A 96 -16.17 -5.55 -5.47
C ALA A 96 -17.37 -5.22 -4.57
N HIS A 97 -18.05 -6.25 -4.09
CA HIS A 97 -19.05 -6.08 -3.03
C HIS A 97 -18.34 -5.87 -1.69
N PRO A 98 -18.87 -5.01 -0.80
CA PRO A 98 -18.35 -4.85 0.54
C PRO A 98 -18.27 -6.21 1.25
N SER A 99 -17.10 -6.54 1.79
CA SER A 99 -16.87 -7.76 2.57
C SER A 99 -15.71 -7.56 3.55
N ARG A 100 -15.62 -8.43 4.56
CA ARG A 100 -14.52 -8.36 5.55
C ARG A 100 -13.15 -8.55 4.89
N GLU A 101 -13.08 -9.44 3.91
CA GLU A 101 -11.87 -9.73 3.13
C GLU A 101 -11.42 -8.53 2.29
N LEU A 102 -12.37 -7.75 1.75
CA LEU A 102 -12.05 -6.52 1.04
C LEU A 102 -11.45 -5.48 2.00
N VAL A 103 -12.03 -5.32 3.19
CA VAL A 103 -11.49 -4.44 4.23
C VAL A 103 -10.09 -4.89 4.67
N GLU A 104 -9.90 -6.18 4.95
CA GLU A 104 -8.60 -6.79 5.29
C GLU A 104 -7.56 -6.48 4.21
N GLY A 105 -7.88 -6.74 2.94
CA GLY A 105 -6.98 -6.49 1.83
C GLY A 105 -6.63 -5.00 1.63
N GLN A 106 -7.59 -4.09 1.78
CA GLN A 106 -7.29 -2.65 1.68
C GLN A 106 -6.51 -2.13 2.89
N LEU A 107 -6.74 -2.70 4.08
CA LEU A 107 -5.96 -2.38 5.27
C LEU A 107 -4.52 -2.87 5.13
N GLN A 108 -4.31 -4.09 4.64
CA GLN A 108 -2.96 -4.60 4.30
C GLN A 108 -2.28 -3.75 3.23
N ARG A 109 -3.02 -3.22 2.25
CA ARG A 109 -2.45 -2.27 1.28
C ARG A 109 -1.94 -1.01 1.97
N TYR A 110 -2.76 -0.38 2.80
CA TYR A 110 -2.36 0.80 3.56
C TYR A 110 -1.09 0.54 4.38
N LEU A 111 -1.05 -0.58 5.11
CA LEU A 111 0.09 -0.96 5.96
C LEU A 111 1.38 -1.23 5.16
N ALA A 112 1.27 -1.93 4.03
CA ALA A 112 2.42 -2.20 3.16
C ALA A 112 2.99 -0.94 2.52
N GLU A 113 2.16 0.10 2.32
CA GLU A 113 2.54 1.35 1.63
C GLU A 113 3.05 2.43 2.59
N LEU A 114 3.22 2.14 3.89
CA LEU A 114 3.81 3.06 4.87
C LEU A 114 5.17 3.65 4.45
N PRO A 115 6.06 2.95 3.70
CA PRO A 115 7.29 3.56 3.18
C PRO A 115 7.06 4.75 2.22
N TRP A 116 5.87 4.88 1.62
CA TRP A 116 5.47 6.07 0.85
C TRP A 116 4.81 7.16 1.70
N ASN A 117 4.52 6.91 2.98
CA ASN A 117 4.09 7.94 3.94
C ASN A 117 4.70 7.69 5.34
N PRO A 118 6.02 7.93 5.51
CA PRO A 118 6.70 7.62 6.77
C PRO A 118 6.17 8.43 7.97
N ASP A 119 5.56 9.59 7.73
CA ASP A 119 4.93 10.40 8.78
C ASP A 119 3.84 9.63 9.54
N ALA A 120 3.18 8.65 8.90
CA ALA A 120 2.20 7.79 9.53
C ALA A 120 2.77 6.92 10.65
N MET A 121 4.07 6.56 10.57
CA MET A 121 4.72 5.74 11.60
C MET A 121 4.78 6.45 12.95
N LEU A 122 4.83 7.79 12.95
CA LEU A 122 4.85 8.63 14.15
C LEU A 122 3.47 9.20 14.50
N SER A 123 2.62 9.44 13.50
CA SER A 123 1.40 10.23 13.66
C SER A 123 0.11 9.41 13.72
N ASN A 124 0.12 8.14 13.28
CA ASN A 124 -1.09 7.33 13.25
C ASN A 124 -1.24 6.50 14.54
N PRO A 125 -2.19 6.86 15.44
CA PRO A 125 -2.39 6.16 16.71
C PRO A 125 -3.05 4.79 16.55
N ALA A 126 -3.57 4.45 15.36
CA ALA A 126 -4.17 3.15 15.09
C ALA A 126 -3.13 2.06 14.75
N LEU A 127 -1.88 2.45 14.47
CA LEU A 127 -0.80 1.50 14.19
C LEU A 127 -0.31 0.84 15.48
N ARG A 128 -0.17 -0.48 15.43
CA ARG A 128 0.54 -1.27 16.43
C ARG A 128 1.75 -1.90 15.77
N TRP A 129 2.86 -1.90 16.49
CA TRP A 129 4.15 -2.36 15.98
C TRP A 129 4.72 -3.44 16.87
N GLU A 130 5.33 -4.43 16.25
CA GLU A 130 6.07 -5.50 16.91
C GLU A 130 7.39 -5.75 16.15
N GLU A 131 8.51 -5.80 16.87
CA GLU A 131 9.78 -6.22 16.32
C GLU A 131 9.87 -7.75 16.35
N LYS A 132 9.97 -8.39 15.18
CA LYS A 132 10.10 -9.85 15.05
C LYS A 132 11.56 -10.32 15.05
N GLY A 133 12.52 -9.39 15.11
CA GLY A 133 13.95 -9.64 14.97
C GLY A 133 14.42 -9.72 13.52
N ALA A 134 15.74 -9.81 13.32
CA ALA A 134 16.38 -9.95 12.00
C ALA A 134 15.94 -8.91 10.93
N GLY A 135 15.66 -7.68 11.37
CA GLY A 135 15.22 -6.60 10.47
C GLY A 135 13.75 -6.68 10.04
N VAL A 136 12.94 -7.53 10.69
CA VAL A 136 11.51 -7.67 10.39
C VAL A 136 10.67 -6.92 11.43
N LEU A 137 9.81 -6.02 10.93
CA LEU A 137 8.85 -5.26 11.72
C LEU A 137 7.43 -5.65 11.29
N ALA A 138 6.63 -6.18 12.21
CA ALA A 138 5.21 -6.37 11.97
C ALA A 138 4.46 -5.10 12.33
N VAL A 139 3.55 -4.67 11.44
CA VAL A 139 2.66 -3.55 11.68
C VAL A 139 1.22 -3.99 11.45
N SER A 140 0.36 -3.69 12.43
CA SER A 140 -1.06 -4.00 12.38
C SER A 140 -1.93 -2.79 12.68
N ALA A 141 -3.17 -2.85 12.21
CA ALA A 141 -4.19 -1.85 12.46
C ALA A 141 -5.58 -2.49 12.40
N GLN A 142 -6.60 -1.74 12.80
CA GLN A 142 -7.99 -2.15 12.71
C GLN A 142 -8.83 -1.11 11.96
N ALA A 143 -9.75 -1.57 11.13
CA ALA A 143 -10.75 -0.76 10.44
C ALA A 143 -12.06 -1.54 10.31
N ALA A 144 -13.20 -0.90 10.58
CA ALA A 144 -14.53 -1.52 10.47
C ALA A 144 -14.67 -2.90 11.17
N GLY A 145 -14.02 -3.09 12.33
CA GLY A 145 -14.04 -4.37 13.07
C GLY A 145 -13.26 -5.51 12.39
N VAL A 146 -12.36 -5.17 11.47
CA VAL A 146 -11.40 -6.08 10.83
C VAL A 146 -10.00 -5.65 11.23
N GLU A 147 -9.20 -6.61 11.68
CA GLU A 147 -7.78 -6.45 11.96
C GLU A 147 -6.95 -6.99 10.80
N ALA A 148 -5.85 -6.33 10.49
CA ALA A 148 -4.89 -6.83 9.52
C ALA A 148 -3.46 -6.45 9.92
N GLU A 149 -2.52 -7.26 9.44
CA GLU A 149 -1.09 -7.12 9.68
C GLU A 149 -0.30 -7.28 8.38
N VAL A 150 0.84 -6.58 8.31
CA VAL A 150 1.85 -6.71 7.26
C VAL A 150 3.23 -6.74 7.92
N GLU A 151 4.11 -7.59 7.40
CA GLU A 151 5.53 -7.57 7.74
C GLU A 151 6.28 -6.62 6.81
N LEU A 152 7.10 -5.75 7.39
CA LEU A 152 8.10 -4.94 6.70
C LEU A 152 9.48 -5.56 6.93
N HIS A 153 10.14 -5.95 5.85
CA HIS A 153 11.46 -6.56 5.87
C HIS A 153 12.48 -5.50 5.46
N CYS A 154 13.29 -5.06 6.43
CA CYS A 154 14.32 -4.06 6.20
C CYS A 154 15.54 -4.69 5.49
N GLY A 155 16.15 -3.92 4.59
CA GLY A 155 17.44 -4.26 3.98
C GLY A 155 18.62 -3.98 4.92
N GLU A 156 19.83 -4.25 4.43
CA GLU A 156 21.07 -3.99 5.16
C GLU A 156 21.28 -2.49 5.46
N ASP A 157 20.69 -1.61 4.64
CA ASP A 157 20.66 -0.16 4.83
C ASP A 157 19.68 0.30 5.93
N GLY A 158 18.92 -0.63 6.50
CA GLY A 158 17.88 -0.39 7.49
C GLY A 158 16.59 0.20 6.91
N LEU A 159 16.43 0.23 5.58
CA LEU A 159 15.22 0.72 4.91
C LEU A 159 14.29 -0.45 4.54
N PRO A 160 12.95 -0.27 4.56
CA PRO A 160 12.01 -1.32 4.16
C PRO A 160 12.22 -1.72 2.69
N ALA A 161 12.77 -2.91 2.46
CA ALA A 161 13.05 -3.38 1.10
C ALA A 161 11.91 -4.25 0.54
N ARG A 162 11.22 -4.99 1.42
CA ARG A 162 10.12 -5.89 1.04
C ARG A 162 8.98 -5.83 2.05
N THR A 163 7.79 -6.20 1.59
CA THR A 163 6.65 -6.44 2.47
C THR A 163 6.05 -7.81 2.23
N PHE A 164 5.43 -8.37 3.25
CA PHE A 164 4.75 -9.65 3.17
C PHE A 164 3.46 -9.68 3.99
N ALA A 165 2.42 -10.32 3.45
CA ALA A 165 1.25 -10.75 4.21
C ALA A 165 0.56 -11.93 3.53
N LEU A 166 -0.20 -12.72 4.30
CA LEU A 166 -1.22 -13.61 3.73
C LEU A 166 -2.48 -12.79 3.45
N ARG A 167 -2.66 -12.39 2.18
CA ARG A 167 -3.73 -11.48 1.76
C ARG A 167 -4.88 -12.24 1.09
N PRO A 168 -6.15 -11.87 1.34
CA PRO A 168 -7.28 -12.34 0.55
C PRO A 168 -7.17 -11.89 -0.92
N ALA A 169 -6.89 -12.81 -1.83
CA ALA A 169 -6.90 -12.62 -3.27
C ALA A 169 -8.30 -12.92 -3.82
N ARG A 170 -8.84 -12.05 -4.68
CA ARG A 170 -10.13 -12.29 -5.33
C ARG A 170 -9.97 -13.36 -6.42
N GLU A 171 -10.64 -14.49 -6.25
CA GLU A 171 -10.66 -15.59 -7.23
C GLU A 171 -12.09 -16.09 -7.44
N GLY A 172 -12.57 -15.97 -8.67
CA GLY A 172 -13.97 -16.25 -9.00
C GLY A 172 -14.93 -15.41 -8.15
N LYS A 173 -15.83 -16.10 -7.43
CA LYS A 173 -16.86 -15.46 -6.59
C LYS A 173 -16.40 -15.22 -5.14
N GLY A 174 -15.23 -15.70 -4.73
CA GLY A 174 -14.75 -15.65 -3.34
C GLY A 174 -13.34 -15.10 -3.21
N TYR A 175 -12.74 -15.34 -2.04
CA TYR A 175 -11.36 -14.98 -1.74
C TYR A 175 -10.55 -16.20 -1.31
N VAL A 176 -9.28 -16.25 -1.72
CA VAL A 176 -8.31 -17.25 -1.31
C VAL A 176 -7.12 -16.52 -0.68
N ARG A 177 -6.65 -16.96 0.49
CA ARG A 177 -5.45 -16.37 1.10
C ARG A 177 -4.21 -16.82 0.34
N ARG A 178 -3.42 -15.85 -0.14
CA ARG A 178 -2.15 -16.08 -0.84
C ARG A 178 -1.08 -15.19 -0.25
N GLY A 179 0.17 -15.65 -0.34
CA GLY A 179 1.30 -14.79 -0.03
C GLY A 179 1.30 -13.60 -0.98
N TRP A 180 1.29 -12.41 -0.40
CA TRP A 180 1.25 -11.13 -1.10
C TRP A 180 2.49 -10.35 -0.72
N HIS A 181 3.20 -9.88 -1.76
CA HIS A 181 4.57 -9.41 -1.61
C HIS A 181 4.72 -8.06 -2.26
N GLY A 182 5.27 -7.12 -1.49
CA GLY A 182 5.76 -5.84 -2.00
C GLY A 182 7.28 -5.83 -2.07
N ALA A 183 7.83 -5.08 -3.02
CA ALA A 183 9.25 -4.77 -3.05
C ALA A 183 9.45 -3.29 -3.38
N PHE A 184 10.37 -2.65 -2.67
CA PHE A 184 10.75 -1.26 -2.84
C PHE A 184 12.17 -1.16 -3.36
N ALA A 185 12.44 -0.12 -4.13
CA ALA A 185 13.76 0.20 -4.62
C ALA A 185 13.87 1.69 -4.90
N ASP A 186 15.10 2.14 -5.17
CA ASP A 186 15.37 3.50 -5.63
C ASP A 186 14.89 4.54 -4.60
N TYR A 187 15.34 4.35 -3.34
CA TYR A 187 15.09 5.31 -2.27
C TYR A 187 15.78 6.63 -2.58
N ARG A 188 15.01 7.73 -2.54
CA ARG A 188 15.50 9.09 -2.73
C ARG A 188 14.79 10.03 -1.79
N GLU A 189 15.45 11.13 -1.48
CA GLU A 189 14.82 12.20 -0.71
C GLU A 189 13.79 12.94 -1.57
N ALA A 190 12.60 13.16 -1.01
CA ALA A 190 11.57 14.05 -1.53
C ALA A 190 10.97 14.86 -0.37
N HIS A 191 11.06 16.19 -0.43
CA HIS A 191 10.61 17.10 0.64
C HIS A 191 11.09 16.71 2.05
N GLY A 192 12.33 16.26 2.17
CA GLY A 192 12.94 15.82 3.43
C GLY A 192 12.42 14.49 3.97
N ARG A 193 11.74 13.67 3.16
CA ARG A 193 11.45 12.25 3.44
C ARG A 193 12.25 11.37 2.50
N MET A 194 12.80 10.28 3.01
CA MET A 194 13.42 9.24 2.20
C MET A 194 12.33 8.23 1.78
N ILE A 195 11.92 8.24 0.50
CA ILE A 195 10.84 7.37 -0.01
C ILE A 195 11.30 6.55 -1.21
N PRO A 196 10.73 5.34 -1.41
CA PRO A 196 11.08 4.53 -2.58
C PRO A 196 10.43 5.10 -3.84
N HIS A 197 11.21 5.32 -4.89
CA HIS A 197 10.72 5.82 -6.18
C HIS A 197 10.35 4.70 -7.17
N ALA A 198 10.61 3.44 -6.82
CA ALA A 198 10.18 2.28 -7.57
C ALA A 198 9.56 1.23 -6.65
N GLY A 199 8.50 0.57 -7.13
CA GLY A 199 7.85 -0.50 -6.41
C GLY A 199 7.39 -1.64 -7.32
N ARG A 200 7.21 -2.82 -6.73
CA ARG A 200 6.66 -4.01 -7.38
C ARG A 200 5.69 -4.73 -6.43
N VAL A 201 4.68 -5.38 -7.00
CA VAL A 201 3.74 -6.24 -6.26
C VAL A 201 3.62 -7.58 -6.94
N ALA A 202 3.66 -8.64 -6.15
CA ALA A 202 3.53 -10.01 -6.61
C ALA A 202 2.70 -10.87 -5.65
N TRP A 203 2.17 -11.97 -6.18
CA TRP A 203 1.44 -12.99 -5.44
C TRP A 203 2.14 -14.33 -5.55
N ASP A 204 2.02 -15.18 -4.54
CA ASP A 204 2.32 -16.60 -4.68
C ASP A 204 1.17 -17.27 -5.43
N TYR A 205 1.43 -17.68 -6.67
CA TYR A 205 0.43 -18.22 -7.59
C TYR A 205 1.04 -19.37 -8.39
N GLU A 206 0.36 -20.51 -8.39
CA GLU A 206 0.80 -21.73 -9.08
C GLU A 206 2.24 -22.17 -8.75
N GLY A 207 2.68 -21.95 -7.50
CA GLY A 207 4.02 -22.32 -7.03
C GLY A 207 5.11 -21.28 -7.35
N GLU A 208 4.76 -20.15 -7.96
CA GLU A 208 5.70 -19.12 -8.39
C GLU A 208 5.37 -17.74 -7.82
N ARG A 209 6.36 -16.83 -7.86
CA ARG A 209 6.16 -15.41 -7.56
C ARG A 209 5.62 -14.69 -8.79
N PHE A 210 4.29 -14.58 -8.87
CA PHE A 210 3.60 -13.95 -10.00
C PHE A 210 3.44 -12.44 -9.81
N GLU A 211 4.23 -11.67 -10.55
CA GLU A 211 4.18 -10.21 -10.48
C GLU A 211 2.96 -9.64 -11.20
N VAL A 212 2.26 -8.70 -10.56
CA VAL A 212 1.01 -8.09 -11.05
C VAL A 212 1.08 -6.57 -11.19
N TRP A 213 2.08 -5.92 -10.58
CA TRP A 213 2.23 -4.46 -10.63
C TRP A 213 3.70 -4.06 -10.57
N ARG A 214 4.07 -3.08 -11.40
CA ARG A 214 5.35 -2.37 -11.42
C ARG A 214 5.03 -0.90 -11.52
N GLY A 215 5.59 -0.08 -10.64
CA GLY A 215 5.34 1.36 -10.68
C GLY A 215 6.55 2.19 -10.29
N ARG A 216 6.51 3.43 -10.73
CA ARG A 216 7.42 4.51 -10.34
C ARG A 216 6.63 5.65 -9.72
N ILE A 217 7.24 6.33 -8.77
CA ILE A 217 6.75 7.58 -8.20
C ILE A 217 7.32 8.71 -9.05
N GLU A 218 6.43 9.46 -9.72
CA GLU A 218 6.80 10.56 -10.61
C GLU A 218 6.87 11.90 -9.88
N ASP A 219 6.05 12.05 -8.86
CA ASP A 219 5.97 13.21 -7.98
C ASP A 219 5.48 12.74 -6.61
N TRP A 220 6.04 13.28 -5.54
CA TRP A 220 5.65 13.00 -4.17
C TRP A 220 5.73 14.26 -3.35
N ARG A 221 4.71 14.54 -2.54
CA ARG A 221 4.69 15.68 -1.65
C ARG A 221 3.84 15.43 -0.41
N PRO A 222 4.16 16.07 0.72
CA PRO A 222 3.22 16.19 1.82
C PRO A 222 2.04 17.09 1.40
N GLY A 223 0.83 16.69 1.73
CA GLY A 223 -0.42 17.43 1.57
C GLY A 223 -1.09 17.66 2.93
N ARG A 224 -1.90 18.71 3.01
CA ARG A 224 -2.86 18.91 4.11
C ARG A 224 -4.17 18.21 3.77
#